data_AF-A0A3D3ZQR9-F1
#
_entry.id   AF-A0A3D3ZQR9-F1
#
_cell.length_a   1.000
_cell.length_b   1.000
_cell.length_c   1.000
_cell.angle_alpha   90.00
_cell.angle_beta   90.00
_cell.angle_gamma   90.00
#
_symmetry.space_group_name_H-M   'P 1'
#
loop_
_entity.id
_entity.type
_entity.pdbx_description
1 polymer ?
#
loop_
_entity_poly.entity_id
_entity_poly.type
_entity_poly.pdbx_seq_one_letter_code
_entity_poly.pdbx_strand_id
1 'polypeptide(L)'
;MRRGENKQMSRYCLKSTSPRGNGFYVLLLVVGVLIAQGLMWPAVTFASARDEGYQFGNGQALDRASVSVVRLVVRYTSVTPVAGCTRSMTGLGVLVGSWAATPSSPVFSDWILTDGSLVDPNGISCGAGKPLEQLNSIQIYLNNAYTLNPVGQTLKSLQCRS
;
A
#
# COMPACT_ATOMS: atom_id res chain seq x y z
N MET A 1 -65.99 50.31 -50.42
CA MET A 1 -66.74 49.84 -49.24
C MET A 1 -65.98 48.66 -48.65
N ARG A 2 -65.71 48.69 -47.33
CA ARG A 2 -65.20 47.63 -46.42
C ARG A 2 -63.78 47.07 -46.60
N ARG A 3 -62.89 47.58 -45.73
CA ARG A 3 -62.16 46.87 -44.66
C ARG A 3 -61.91 45.37 -44.82
N GLY A 4 -60.65 44.98 -44.71
CA GLY A 4 -60.21 43.63 -44.37
C GLY A 4 -58.74 43.64 -43.96
N GLU A 5 -58.46 44.04 -42.71
CA GLU A 5 -57.16 43.83 -42.06
C GLU A 5 -56.89 42.33 -41.94
N ASN A 6 -55.72 41.87 -42.39
CA ASN A 6 -55.15 40.59 -41.95
C ASN A 6 -53.66 40.79 -41.69
N LYS A 7 -53.33 41.07 -40.43
CA LYS A 7 -51.98 40.88 -39.89
C LYS A 7 -51.71 39.39 -39.78
N GLN A 8 -50.63 38.89 -40.38
CA GLN A 8 -50.05 37.61 -39.96
C GLN A 8 -48.52 37.67 -39.90
N MET A 9 -48.08 37.77 -38.64
CA MET A 9 -46.87 37.32 -37.97
C MET A 9 -45.59 37.03 -38.78
N SER A 10 -44.57 37.82 -38.44
CA SER A 10 -43.15 37.62 -38.73
C SER A 10 -42.66 36.23 -38.30
N ARG A 11 -42.10 35.46 -39.24
CA ARG A 11 -41.29 34.27 -38.93
C ARG A 11 -39.84 34.72 -38.70
N TYR A 12 -39.44 34.85 -37.44
CA TYR A 12 -38.03 34.98 -37.10
C TYR A 12 -37.36 33.60 -37.26
N CYS A 13 -36.51 33.48 -38.27
CA CYS A 13 -35.61 32.34 -38.41
C CYS A 13 -34.34 32.66 -37.61
N LEU A 14 -34.13 31.99 -36.46
CA LEU A 14 -32.87 32.07 -35.74
C LEU A 14 -31.80 31.29 -36.51
N LYS A 15 -30.99 32.01 -37.28
CA LYS A 15 -29.80 31.45 -37.92
C LYS A 15 -28.73 31.28 -36.84
N SER A 16 -28.56 30.03 -36.38
CA SER A 16 -27.44 29.67 -35.51
C SER A 16 -26.15 29.72 -36.32
N THR A 17 -25.45 30.85 -36.25
CA THR A 17 -24.07 30.96 -36.73
C THR A 17 -23.19 30.39 -35.62
N SER A 18 -22.73 29.14 -35.79
CA SER A 18 -21.68 28.57 -34.94
C SER A 18 -20.35 29.23 -35.26
N PRO A 19 -19.73 30.00 -34.35
CA PRO A 19 -18.34 30.36 -34.52
C PRO A 19 -17.50 29.10 -34.24
N ARG A 20 -16.91 28.52 -35.29
CA ARG A 20 -15.83 27.52 -35.17
C ARG A 20 -14.63 28.23 -34.52
N GLY A 21 -14.64 28.29 -33.19
CA GLY A 21 -13.63 28.96 -32.39
C GLY A 21 -12.37 28.12 -32.28
N ASN A 22 -11.22 28.77 -32.44
CA ASN A 22 -9.86 28.25 -32.25
C ASN A 22 -9.61 27.51 -30.92
N GLY A 23 -10.54 27.54 -29.96
CA GLY A 23 -10.43 26.85 -28.67
C GLY A 23 -10.35 25.32 -28.79
N PHE A 24 -10.88 24.73 -29.86
CA PHE A 24 -10.79 23.28 -30.07
C PHE A 24 -9.35 22.82 -30.27
N TYR A 25 -8.53 23.61 -30.99
CA TYR A 25 -7.12 23.30 -31.23
C TYR A 25 -6.27 23.44 -29.97
N VAL A 26 -6.55 24.46 -29.14
CA VAL A 26 -5.88 24.64 -27.85
C VAL A 26 -6.19 23.48 -26.92
N LEU A 27 -7.46 23.03 -26.87
CA LEU A 27 -7.86 21.90 -26.04
C LEU A 27 -7.22 20.58 -26.50
N LEU A 28 -7.11 20.36 -27.81
CA LEU A 28 -6.40 19.20 -28.37
C LEU A 28 -4.89 19.21 -28.02
N LEU A 29 -4.24 20.38 -28.06
CA LEU A 29 -2.85 20.51 -27.65
C LEU A 29 -2.65 20.20 -26.16
N VAL A 30 -3.54 20.71 -25.29
CA VAL A 30 -3.48 20.45 -23.85
C VAL A 30 -3.68 18.96 -23.55
N VAL A 31 -4.64 18.30 -24.21
CA VAL A 31 -4.86 16.85 -24.07
C VAL A 31 -3.65 16.05 -24.54
N GLY A 32 -3.05 16.42 -25.68
CA GLY A 32 -1.84 15.77 -26.18
C GLY A 32 -0.66 15.87 -25.21
N VAL A 33 -0.45 17.05 -24.62
CA VAL A 33 0.60 17.26 -23.60
C VAL A 33 0.32 16.42 -22.34
N LEU A 34 -0.93 16.37 -21.87
CA LEU A 34 -1.31 15.58 -20.70
C LEU A 34 -1.08 14.07 -20.92
N ILE A 35 -1.38 13.55 -22.11
CA ILE A 35 -1.14 12.13 -22.46
C ILE A 35 0.36 11.85 -22.55
N ALA A 36 1.14 12.74 -23.18
CA ALA A 36 2.59 12.59 -23.28
C ALA A 36 3.27 12.62 -21.90
N GLN A 37 2.75 13.42 -20.96
CA GLN A 37 3.30 13.53 -19.60
C GLN A 37 3.04 12.27 -18.76
N GLY A 38 1.91 11.57 -18.99
CA GLY A 38 1.61 10.29 -18.34
C GLY A 38 2.59 9.17 -18.71
N LEU A 39 3.22 9.23 -19.89
CA LEU A 39 4.21 8.25 -20.36
C LEU A 39 5.60 8.45 -19.73
N MET A 40 5.85 9.59 -19.11
CA MET A 40 7.13 9.90 -18.45
C MET A 40 7.11 9.61 -16.95
N TRP A 41 5.98 9.20 -16.38
CA TRP A 41 5.90 8.83 -14.96
C TRP A 41 6.26 7.35 -14.82
N PRO A 42 7.37 7.00 -14.16
CA PRO A 42 7.64 5.62 -13.80
C PRO A 42 6.46 5.15 -12.93
N ALA A 43 5.68 4.18 -13.41
CA ALA A 43 4.50 3.67 -12.72
C ALA A 43 4.82 2.90 -11.42
N VAL A 44 6.08 2.85 -10.99
CA VAL A 44 6.48 2.18 -9.75
C VAL A 44 7.65 2.92 -9.13
N THR A 45 7.38 3.76 -8.13
CA THR A 45 8.37 4.11 -7.13
C THR A 45 8.41 2.99 -6.11
N PHE A 46 9.27 1.99 -6.31
CA PHE A 46 9.64 1.12 -5.20
C PHE A 46 10.51 1.96 -4.26
N ALA A 47 10.05 2.14 -3.02
CA ALA A 47 10.90 2.67 -1.96
C ALA A 47 12.01 1.65 -1.70
N SER A 48 13.16 1.84 -2.36
CA SER A 48 14.40 1.19 -1.97
C SER A 48 14.89 1.90 -0.72
N ALA A 49 14.94 1.21 0.41
CA ALA A 49 15.71 1.69 1.56
C ALA A 49 17.16 1.80 1.09
N ARG A 50 17.63 3.03 0.84
CA ARG A 50 19.08 3.24 0.74
C ARG A 50 19.65 2.96 2.12
N ASP A 51 20.77 2.26 2.16
CA ASP A 51 21.60 2.08 3.35
C ASP A 51 22.35 3.40 3.67
N GLU A 52 21.63 4.52 3.63
CA GLU A 52 22.10 5.78 4.18
C GLU A 52 21.72 5.72 5.66
N GLY A 53 22.67 5.27 6.48
CA GLY A 53 22.47 4.98 7.90
C GLY A 53 21.54 5.99 8.58
N TYR A 54 20.54 5.46 9.29
CA TYR A 54 19.51 6.26 9.95
C TYR A 54 20.15 7.33 10.84
N GLN A 55 19.87 8.61 10.57
CA GLN A 55 20.39 9.73 11.37
C GLN A 55 19.50 9.99 12.58
N PHE A 56 19.98 9.54 13.75
CA PHE A 56 19.36 9.83 15.04
C PHE A 56 19.44 11.33 15.38
N GLY A 57 18.41 11.85 16.05
CA GLY A 57 18.42 13.19 16.66
C GLY A 57 17.89 14.31 15.77
N ASN A 58 17.66 14.07 14.48
CA ASN A 58 17.06 15.05 13.57
C ASN A 58 15.52 15.14 13.69
N GLY A 59 14.88 14.16 14.35
CA GLY A 59 13.43 14.14 14.51
C GLY A 59 13.01 13.27 15.69
N GLN A 60 12.90 13.87 16.88
CA GLN A 60 12.57 13.16 18.12
C GLN A 60 11.29 12.32 18.03
N ALA A 61 10.27 12.81 17.31
CA ALA A 61 9.04 12.06 17.08
C ALA A 61 9.26 10.82 16.20
N LEU A 62 10.06 10.95 15.15
CA LEU A 62 10.40 9.84 14.26
C LEU A 62 11.25 8.80 15.00
N ASP A 63 12.24 9.26 15.77
CA ASP A 63 13.12 8.40 16.57
C ASP A 63 12.36 7.61 17.64
N ARG A 64 11.28 8.18 18.19
CA ARG A 64 10.40 7.49 19.14
C ARG A 64 9.40 6.55 18.46
N ALA A 65 9.01 6.84 17.22
CA ALA A 65 8.09 5.98 16.49
C ALA A 65 8.79 4.77 15.88
N SER A 66 10.01 4.96 15.37
CA SER A 66 10.81 3.95 14.68
C SER A 66 11.28 2.80 15.58
N VAL A 67 11.42 3.03 16.90
CA VAL A 67 11.72 1.97 17.89
C VAL A 67 10.56 1.00 18.06
N SER A 68 9.34 1.42 17.76
CA SER A 68 8.14 0.57 17.83
C SER A 68 7.91 -0.23 16.54
N VAL A 69 8.64 0.07 15.46
CA VAL A 69 8.53 -0.65 14.20
C VAL A 69 9.37 -1.92 14.25
N VAL A 70 8.74 -3.04 13.89
CA VAL A 70 9.38 -4.36 13.82
C VAL A 70 9.28 -4.92 12.40
N ARG A 71 10.24 -5.75 12.04
CA ARG A 71 10.21 -6.54 10.80
C ARG A 71 9.69 -7.94 11.11
N LEU A 72 8.67 -8.36 10.38
CA LEU A 72 8.10 -9.71 10.48
C LEU A 72 8.56 -10.54 9.29
N VAL A 73 9.09 -11.72 9.56
CA VAL A 73 9.38 -12.75 8.56
C VAL A 73 8.45 -13.92 8.83
N VAL A 74 7.47 -14.07 7.97
CA VAL A 74 6.43 -15.10 8.05
C VAL A 74 6.79 -16.24 7.12
N ARG A 75 6.62 -17.47 7.58
CA ARG A 75 6.83 -18.68 6.78
C ARG A 75 5.55 -19.48 6.71
N TYR A 76 5.18 -19.82 5.49
CA TYR A 76 4.10 -20.74 5.17
C TYR A 76 4.69 -22.04 4.64
N THR A 77 4.11 -23.15 5.04
CA THR A 77 4.49 -24.49 4.58
C THR A 77 3.27 -25.24 4.12
N SER A 78 3.38 -25.97 3.02
CA SER A 78 2.28 -26.82 2.60
C SER A 78 2.10 -28.02 3.53
N VAL A 79 0.84 -28.37 3.82
CA VAL A 79 0.46 -29.57 4.58
C VAL A 79 0.87 -30.84 3.85
N THR A 80 0.94 -30.77 2.52
CA THR A 80 1.47 -31.84 1.65
C THR A 80 2.74 -31.36 0.96
N PRO A 81 3.86 -32.09 1.02
CA PRO A 81 5.10 -31.63 0.40
C PRO A 81 4.93 -31.55 -1.11
N VAL A 82 4.81 -30.32 -1.62
CA VAL A 82 4.78 -30.01 -3.06
C VAL A 82 5.97 -29.13 -3.38
N ALA A 83 6.77 -29.55 -4.37
CA ALA A 83 7.93 -28.79 -4.80
C ALA A 83 7.54 -27.37 -5.21
N GLY A 84 8.18 -26.37 -4.58
CA GLY A 84 7.90 -24.95 -4.81
C GLY A 84 6.73 -24.38 -4.01
N CYS A 85 6.12 -25.13 -3.09
CA CYS A 85 5.07 -24.66 -2.16
C CYS A 85 5.60 -24.43 -0.75
N THR A 86 6.71 -23.70 -0.66
CA THR A 86 7.14 -23.11 0.61
C THR A 86 7.42 -21.65 0.35
N ARG A 87 6.70 -20.77 1.06
CA ARG A 87 6.77 -19.34 0.85
C ARG A 87 7.17 -18.63 2.14
N SER A 88 8.13 -17.73 2.01
CA SER A 88 8.44 -16.76 3.06
C SER A 88 8.01 -15.38 2.61
N MET A 89 7.29 -14.68 3.49
CA MET A 89 6.89 -13.30 3.29
C MET A 89 7.59 -12.43 4.33
N THR A 90 8.00 -11.25 3.93
CA THR A 90 8.55 -10.25 4.85
C THR A 90 7.64 -9.03 4.82
N GLY A 91 7.36 -8.47 5.98
CA GLY A 91 6.62 -7.23 6.12
C GLY A 91 7.00 -6.49 7.38
N LEU A 92 6.26 -5.43 7.66
CA LEU A 92 6.45 -4.57 8.82
C LEU A 92 5.26 -4.69 9.75
N GLY A 93 5.51 -4.44 11.02
CA GLY A 93 4.47 -4.29 12.03
C GLY A 93 4.89 -3.24 13.05
N VAL A 94 3.93 -2.86 13.88
CA VAL A 94 4.11 -1.83 14.90
C VAL A 94 3.72 -2.41 16.25
N LEU A 95 4.60 -2.26 17.24
CA LEU A 95 4.30 -2.53 18.64
C LEU A 95 3.26 -1.51 19.13
N VAL A 96 2.06 -1.99 19.44
CA VAL A 96 0.93 -1.15 19.89
C VAL A 96 0.64 -1.31 21.39
N GLY A 97 1.20 -2.33 22.02
CA GLY A 97 1.08 -2.55 23.46
C GLY A 97 2.18 -3.47 23.97
N SER A 98 2.64 -3.22 25.19
CA SER A 98 3.58 -4.09 25.90
C SER A 98 3.31 -3.97 27.39
N TRP A 99 3.18 -5.10 28.07
CA TRP A 99 3.01 -5.14 29.52
C TRP A 99 3.67 -6.37 30.12
N ALA A 100 4.12 -6.26 31.35
CA ALA A 100 4.66 -7.40 32.09
C ALA A 100 3.55 -8.42 32.35
N ALA A 101 3.85 -9.70 32.15
CA ALA A 101 2.89 -10.79 32.37
C ALA A 101 2.37 -10.84 33.82
N THR A 102 3.22 -10.44 34.76
CA THR A 102 2.89 -10.23 36.19
C THR A 102 3.70 -9.04 36.71
N PRO A 103 3.29 -8.41 37.84
CA PRO A 103 4.08 -7.34 38.46
C PRO A 103 5.52 -7.81 38.70
N SER A 104 6.52 -7.00 38.30
CA SER A 104 7.97 -7.30 38.36
C SER A 104 8.49 -8.42 37.44
N SER A 105 7.67 -8.98 36.54
CA SER A 105 8.14 -9.98 35.59
C SER A 105 9.06 -9.38 34.51
N PRO A 106 10.18 -10.04 34.17
CA PRO A 106 10.96 -9.72 32.99
C PRO A 106 10.30 -10.20 31.68
N VAL A 107 9.19 -10.94 31.78
CA VAL A 107 8.44 -11.46 30.63
C VAL A 107 7.35 -10.47 30.24
N PHE A 108 7.41 -9.98 29.01
CA PHE A 108 6.43 -9.07 28.45
C PHE A 108 5.50 -9.78 27.45
N SER A 109 4.24 -9.35 27.48
CA SER A 109 3.23 -9.64 26.48
C SER A 109 3.16 -8.47 25.53
N ASP A 110 3.68 -8.67 24.33
CA ASP A 110 3.74 -7.65 23.28
C ASP A 110 2.64 -7.88 22.25
N TRP A 111 1.96 -6.79 21.89
CA TRP A 111 0.94 -6.77 20.85
C TRP A 111 1.48 -6.01 19.65
N ILE A 112 1.45 -6.66 18.48
CA ILE A 112 1.95 -6.14 17.22
C ILE A 112 0.79 -6.05 16.24
N LEU A 113 0.61 -4.86 15.66
CA LEU A 113 -0.30 -4.64 14.55
C LEU A 113 0.47 -4.79 13.23
N THR A 114 -0.07 -5.58 12.31
CA THR A 114 0.51 -5.84 10.98
C THR A 114 -0.61 -5.94 9.95
N ASP A 115 -0.25 -5.91 8.67
CA ASP A 115 -1.16 -6.21 7.58
C ASP A 115 -1.67 -7.66 7.67
N GLY A 116 -2.98 -7.86 7.49
CA GLY A 116 -3.62 -9.18 7.50
C GLY A 116 -3.21 -10.07 6.31
N SER A 117 -2.80 -9.49 5.18
CA SER A 117 -2.30 -10.27 4.04
C SER A 117 -0.92 -10.89 4.32
N LEU A 118 -0.19 -10.37 5.31
CA LEU A 118 1.11 -10.93 5.71
C LEU A 118 0.92 -12.16 6.61
N VAL A 119 -0.09 -12.14 7.47
CA VAL A 119 -0.41 -13.19 8.44
C VAL A 119 -1.84 -13.65 8.22
N ASP A 120 -2.02 -14.57 7.28
CA ASP A 120 -3.30 -15.21 7.00
C ASP A 120 -3.40 -16.56 7.73
N PRO A 121 -4.22 -16.68 8.78
CA PRO A 121 -4.40 -17.93 9.49
C PRO A 121 -5.10 -19.00 8.64
N ASN A 122 -5.82 -18.62 7.59
CA ASN A 122 -6.46 -19.55 6.67
C ASN A 122 -5.49 -20.13 5.62
N GLY A 123 -4.25 -19.64 5.64
CA GLY A 123 -3.22 -20.03 4.70
C GLY A 123 -3.32 -19.29 3.36
N ILE A 124 -2.34 -19.55 2.51
CA ILE A 124 -2.16 -18.86 1.23
C ILE A 124 -2.13 -19.87 0.09
N SER A 125 -2.58 -19.47 -1.09
CA SER A 125 -2.55 -20.33 -2.27
C SER A 125 -1.13 -20.47 -2.83
N CYS A 126 -0.68 -21.70 -3.06
CA CYS A 126 0.54 -22.01 -3.81
C CYS A 126 0.35 -21.89 -5.36
N GLY A 127 -0.76 -21.30 -5.82
CA GLY A 127 -1.10 -21.17 -7.23
C GLY A 127 -2.25 -22.10 -7.66
N ALA A 128 -2.71 -21.93 -8.90
CA ALA A 128 -3.88 -22.64 -9.41
C ALA A 128 -3.70 -24.17 -9.35
N GLY A 129 -4.64 -24.86 -8.69
CA GLY A 129 -4.63 -26.32 -8.54
C GLY A 129 -3.62 -26.88 -7.52
N LYS A 130 -2.92 -26.03 -6.76
CA LYS A 130 -1.96 -26.44 -5.72
C LYS A 130 -2.57 -26.36 -4.31
N PRO A 131 -2.05 -27.12 -3.34
CA PRO A 131 -2.55 -27.08 -1.96
C PRO A 131 -2.36 -25.70 -1.31
N LEU A 132 -3.18 -25.42 -0.31
CA LEU A 132 -3.00 -24.28 0.59
C LEU A 132 -1.71 -24.46 1.41
N GLU A 133 -0.92 -23.41 1.52
CA GLU A 133 0.20 -23.33 2.46
C GLU A 133 -0.32 -22.76 3.78
N GLN A 134 -0.07 -23.46 4.88
CA GLN A 134 -0.49 -23.02 6.20
C GLN A 134 0.61 -22.19 6.85
N LEU A 135 0.18 -21.22 7.65
CA LEU A 135 1.07 -20.41 8.47
C LEU A 135 1.81 -21.32 9.46
N ASN A 136 3.13 -21.35 9.37
CA ASN A 136 3.98 -22.23 10.16
C ASN A 136 4.74 -21.48 11.25
N SER A 137 5.38 -20.36 10.89
CA SER A 137 6.12 -19.57 11.87
C SER A 137 6.17 -18.08 11.53
N ILE A 138 6.33 -17.27 12.57
CA ILE A 138 6.54 -15.83 12.48
C ILE A 138 7.80 -15.50 13.28
N GLN A 139 8.81 -14.94 12.62
CA GLN A 139 9.99 -14.38 13.26
C GLN A 139 9.86 -12.87 13.31
N ILE A 140 10.06 -12.29 14.49
CA ILE A 140 9.92 -10.85 14.72
C ILE A 140 11.31 -10.29 15.03
N TYR A 141 11.72 -9.30 14.26
CA TYR A 141 13.00 -8.63 14.39
C TYR A 141 12.80 -7.18 14.80
N LEU A 142 13.57 -6.73 15.79
CA LEU A 142 13.68 -5.33 16.14
C LEU A 142 14.36 -4.55 15.00
N ASN A 143 14.08 -3.25 14.97
CA ASN A 143 14.75 -2.35 14.06
C ASN A 143 16.27 -2.34 14.32
N ASN A 144 17.05 -2.66 13.28
CA ASN A 144 18.51 -2.72 13.35
C ASN A 144 19.17 -1.34 13.45
N ALA A 145 18.44 -0.25 13.25
CA ALA A 145 18.92 1.09 13.60
C ALA A 145 19.22 1.18 15.11
N TYR A 146 18.43 0.54 15.96
CA TYR A 146 18.52 0.67 17.43
C TYR A 146 19.20 -0.50 18.12
N THR A 147 19.43 -1.59 17.39
CA THR A 147 20.09 -2.78 17.90
C THR A 147 21.42 -2.83 17.19
N LEU A 148 22.54 -2.83 17.93
CA LEU A 148 23.92 -2.82 17.40
C LEU A 148 24.29 -4.10 16.61
N ASN A 149 23.31 -4.73 15.96
CA ASN A 149 23.37 -5.98 15.24
C ASN A 149 22.86 -5.78 13.79
N PRO A 150 23.75 -5.84 12.78
CA PRO A 150 23.38 -5.62 11.39
C PRO A 150 22.44 -6.69 10.82
N VAL A 151 22.41 -7.88 11.42
CA VAL A 151 21.52 -8.99 11.01
C VAL A 151 20.09 -8.82 11.58
N GLY A 152 19.92 -7.88 12.51
CA GLY A 152 18.69 -7.61 13.23
C GLY A 152 18.55 -8.50 14.48
N GLN A 153 18.20 -7.88 15.61
CA GLN A 153 17.94 -8.61 16.85
C GLN A 153 16.56 -9.27 16.79
N THR A 154 16.50 -10.58 17.01
CA THR A 154 15.22 -11.29 17.12
C THR A 154 14.54 -10.91 18.43
N LEU A 155 13.35 -10.32 18.36
CA LEU A 155 12.51 -10.07 19.52
C LEU A 155 11.87 -11.38 19.99
N LYS A 156 11.25 -12.12 19.05
CA LYS A 156 10.55 -13.37 19.35
C LYS A 156 10.38 -14.22 18.10
N SER A 157 10.32 -15.54 18.30
CA SER A 157 9.91 -16.50 17.28
C SER A 157 8.64 -17.19 17.75
N LEU A 158 7.59 -17.13 16.92
CA LEU A 158 6.32 -17.79 17.15
C LEU A 158 6.22 -19.00 16.23
N GLN A 159 5.78 -20.13 16.79
CA GLN A 159 5.45 -21.34 16.04
C GLN A 159 3.94 -21.48 16.06
N CYS A 160 3.34 -21.61 14.88
CA CYS A 160 1.91 -21.83 14.73
C CYS A 160 1.65 -23.33 14.82
N ARG A 161 0.64 -23.72 15.60
CA ARG A 161 0.16 -25.11 15.62
C ARG A 161 -0.86 -25.27 14.51
N SER A 162 -0.58 -26.20 13.59
CA SER A 162 -1.50 -26.68 12.54
C SER A 162 -2.53 -27.63 13.10
#